data_AF-A0A2P6NPH2-F1
#
_entry.id   AF-A0A2P6NPH2-F1
#
_cell.length_a   1.000
_cell.length_b   1.000
_cell.length_c   1.000
_cell.angle_alpha   90.00
_cell.angle_beta   90.00
_cell.angle_gamma   90.00
#
_symmetry.space_group_name_H-M   'P 1'
#
loop_
_entity.id
_entity.type
_entity.pdbx_description
1 polymer ?
#
loop_
_entity_poly.entity_id
_entity_poly.type
_entity_poly.pdbx_seq_one_letter_code
_entity_poly.pdbx_strand_id
1 'polypeptide(L)'
;MPVRLIVQFYTYNRVGCRHTNIMPPGSRLAAMVGASRLNAINRFIRDHRHSTSPFVISLPITKYEEFDKRFRIRNIFMAVNTIVSIALMIATLQEDILDFDDKDTSEFVTKCVITFFTVIQIILILDYYYQHVLLVYEETCHSISYKSKIKALARHDRLNPYDSDINAFKTRPSNEENASLLKAGKRLHTAELKVSYWAIFRTSNMTSRLVGEILLTLPHCLPLPFDWTTKLGLFMFFRLYIILRVVRDFSPRLVFETQLEHFFSLQDLVQSASNSSVAEFNDIGEFDVWILDADHPEGTEFNIYTSVLLSAQVLVSGWATDTWDVYNPSTPAGKVVTLSSTVFGLFMVAMLLEYMHNRMQLSDWERTIMRAINYSNDRHNEQEQAAKLIQIAWRYSRSREAEQEGAINHYTFALLKQLKIWRKIRKERQRREIVDGTARDNEVYDLRQYIDESVNDMRVSLIKDIAIMFRQQRRSRRHRKGKKMRASQVHTSSESEMTEEENGRDTRDEPLGKKENE
;
A
#
# COMPACT_ATOMS: atom_id res chain seq x y z
N MET A 1 -28.61 7.26 -27.45
CA MET A 1 -29.65 6.40 -26.81
C MET A 1 -29.36 4.95 -27.13
N PRO A 2 -29.59 3.96 -26.25
CA PRO A 2 -29.83 4.00 -24.79
C PRO A 2 -28.79 3.11 -24.03
N VAL A 3 -28.19 3.46 -22.89
CA VAL A 3 -28.70 3.63 -21.51
C VAL A 3 -29.75 2.60 -21.09
N ARG A 4 -29.30 1.54 -20.42
CA ARG A 4 -30.00 0.56 -19.55
C ARG A 4 -28.86 -0.32 -18.98
N LEU A 5 -28.76 -0.74 -17.73
CA LEU A 5 -29.72 -1.04 -16.67
C LEU A 5 -28.87 -1.28 -15.39
N ILE A 6 -29.51 -1.48 -14.23
CA ILE A 6 -28.96 -1.87 -12.91
C ILE A 6 -28.82 -0.69 -11.92
N VAL A 7 -29.95 -0.32 -11.29
CA VAL A 7 -30.05 -0.12 -9.81
C VAL A 7 -31.52 -0.31 -9.44
N GLN A 8 -31.90 -1.44 -8.84
CA GLN A 8 -33.09 -1.57 -8.00
C GLN A 8 -33.08 -2.94 -7.30
N PHE A 9 -32.62 -2.99 -6.05
CA PHE A 9 -33.03 -3.98 -5.05
C PHE A 9 -32.61 -3.48 -3.67
N TYR A 10 -33.50 -2.74 -3.01
CA TYR A 10 -33.60 -2.67 -1.54
C TYR A 10 -34.99 -2.14 -1.20
N THR A 11 -35.94 -3.04 -0.99
CA THR A 11 -37.14 -2.74 -0.21
C THR A 11 -37.24 -3.71 0.96
N TYR A 12 -37.34 -3.06 2.11
CA TYR A 12 -37.18 -3.55 3.46
C TYR A 12 -38.54 -4.08 3.96
N ASN A 13 -38.60 -5.35 4.40
CA ASN A 13 -39.78 -5.89 5.07
C ASN A 13 -39.79 -5.41 6.53
N ARG A 14 -40.80 -4.62 6.91
CA ARG A 14 -41.04 -4.18 8.29
C ARG A 14 -42.31 -4.84 8.81
N VAL A 15 -42.15 -5.85 9.66
CA VAL A 15 -43.22 -6.50 10.42
C VAL A 15 -43.53 -5.65 11.67
N GLY A 16 -44.82 -5.45 11.94
CA GLY A 16 -45.33 -4.54 12.97
C GLY A 16 -45.19 -5.04 14.41
N CYS A 17 -45.27 -4.08 15.35
CA CYS A 17 -45.49 -4.33 16.77
C CYS A 17 -46.48 -3.32 17.34
N ARG A 18 -47.29 -3.83 18.27
CA ARG A 18 -48.54 -3.30 18.82
C ARG A 18 -48.36 -2.14 19.80
N HIS A 19 -49.43 -1.38 19.94
CA HIS A 19 -49.68 -0.30 20.92
C HIS A 19 -49.56 -0.73 22.39
N THR A 20 -48.96 0.14 23.21
CA THR A 20 -49.38 0.41 24.60
C THR A 20 -49.19 1.90 24.92
N ASN A 21 -50.24 2.53 25.45
CA ASN A 21 -50.27 3.90 25.97
C ASN A 21 -49.50 4.01 27.30
N ILE A 22 -48.73 5.10 27.54
CA ILE A 22 -48.49 5.75 28.85
C ILE A 22 -47.83 7.15 28.65
N MET A 23 -48.51 8.19 29.18
CA MET A 23 -48.14 9.58 29.59
C MET A 23 -47.25 10.54 28.74
N PRO A 24 -47.50 11.88 28.81
CA PRO A 24 -46.92 12.87 27.90
C PRO A 24 -45.51 13.36 28.30
N PRO A 25 -44.62 13.72 27.35
CA PRO A 25 -43.18 13.88 27.57
C PRO A 25 -42.71 15.36 27.66
N GLY A 26 -43.56 16.27 28.13
CA GLY A 26 -43.29 17.72 28.02
C GLY A 26 -42.30 18.31 29.03
N SER A 27 -42.21 17.77 30.24
CA SER A 27 -41.47 18.42 31.35
C SER A 27 -40.14 17.79 31.70
N ARG A 28 -39.82 16.59 31.18
CA ARG A 28 -38.53 15.92 31.44
C ARG A 28 -37.43 16.31 30.46
N LEU A 29 -37.75 16.68 29.21
CA LEU A 29 -36.74 17.00 28.19
C LEU A 29 -35.95 18.30 28.51
N ALA A 30 -36.59 19.33 29.05
CA ALA A 30 -35.92 20.60 29.34
C ALA A 30 -34.86 20.47 30.47
N ALA A 31 -35.15 19.67 31.50
CA ALA A 31 -34.21 19.38 32.58
C ALA A 31 -33.08 18.43 32.13
N MET A 32 -33.38 17.47 31.24
CA MET A 32 -32.38 16.53 30.71
C MET A 32 -31.41 17.20 29.72
N VAL A 33 -31.88 18.15 28.91
CA VAL A 33 -31.03 18.92 27.98
C VAL A 33 -30.11 19.89 28.73
N GLY A 34 -30.59 20.50 29.82
CA GLY A 34 -29.76 21.35 30.71
C GLY A 34 -28.69 20.56 31.46
N ALA A 35 -29.04 19.40 32.03
CA ALA A 35 -28.09 18.54 32.75
C ALA A 35 -27.07 17.86 31.81
N SER A 36 -27.46 17.54 30.58
CA SER A 36 -26.57 16.96 29.55
C SER A 36 -25.51 17.97 29.10
N ARG A 37 -25.86 19.25 28.91
CA ARG A 37 -24.89 20.29 28.54
C ARG A 37 -23.87 20.61 29.63
N LEU A 38 -24.30 20.68 30.90
CA LEU A 38 -23.36 20.90 32.02
C LEU A 38 -22.41 19.71 32.20
N ASN A 39 -22.90 18.48 32.01
CA ASN A 39 -22.06 17.29 32.09
C ASN A 39 -21.09 17.16 30.91
N ALA A 40 -21.46 17.60 29.71
CA ALA A 40 -20.56 17.63 28.55
C ALA A 40 -19.42 18.64 28.76
N ILE A 41 -19.71 19.83 29.29
CA ILE A 41 -18.70 20.85 29.60
C ILE A 41 -17.79 20.37 30.75
N ASN A 42 -18.36 19.80 31.81
CA ASN A 42 -17.56 19.27 32.92
C ASN A 42 -16.73 18.04 32.54
N ARG A 43 -17.23 17.18 31.65
CA ARG A 43 -16.47 16.04 31.10
C ARG A 43 -15.34 16.53 30.19
N PHE A 44 -15.62 17.50 29.31
CA PHE A 44 -14.59 18.15 28.50
C PHE A 44 -13.49 18.80 29.35
N ILE A 45 -13.85 19.58 30.38
CA ILE A 45 -12.88 20.19 31.30
C ILE A 45 -12.08 19.13 32.05
N ARG A 46 -12.72 18.04 32.49
CA ARG A 46 -12.07 16.94 33.24
C ARG A 46 -11.08 16.17 32.37
N ASP A 47 -11.47 15.81 31.15
CA ASP A 47 -10.65 15.03 30.23
C ASP A 47 -9.42 15.84 29.76
N HIS A 48 -9.51 17.18 29.79
CA HIS A 48 -8.45 18.08 29.31
C HIS A 48 -7.62 18.70 30.44
N ARG A 49 -7.99 18.50 31.72
CA ARG A 49 -7.24 19.00 32.89
C ARG A 49 -5.88 18.31 33.06
N HIS A 50 -5.72 17.12 32.51
CA HIS A 50 -4.52 16.29 32.62
C HIS A 50 -3.78 16.10 31.29
N SER A 51 -4.24 16.73 30.20
CA SER A 51 -3.50 16.74 28.94
C SER A 51 -2.23 17.57 29.10
N THR A 52 -1.08 16.98 28.78
CA THR A 52 0.23 17.65 28.76
C THR A 52 0.35 18.68 27.62
N SER A 53 -0.58 18.70 26.67
CA SER A 53 -0.70 19.74 25.65
C SER A 53 -1.72 20.81 26.10
N PRO A 54 -1.27 22.03 26.47
CA PRO A 54 -2.18 23.08 26.89
C PRO A 54 -3.01 23.56 25.70
N PHE A 55 -4.34 23.44 25.81
CA PHE A 55 -5.36 24.13 24.98
C PHE A 55 -4.83 24.77 23.69
N VAL A 56 -4.69 23.99 22.61
CA VAL A 56 -4.71 24.56 21.25
C VAL A 56 -6.17 24.81 20.93
N ILE A 57 -6.68 25.95 21.40
CA ILE A 57 -8.00 26.40 20.98
C ILE A 57 -7.78 27.03 19.64
N SER A 58 -8.10 26.25 18.63
CA SER A 58 -8.10 26.65 17.23
C SER A 58 -8.91 27.94 17.09
N LEU A 59 -8.36 28.91 16.36
CA LEU A 59 -9.14 29.98 15.74
C LEU A 59 -10.44 29.40 15.11
N PRO A 60 -11.50 30.21 14.98
CA PRO A 60 -12.70 29.76 14.25
C PRO A 60 -12.29 29.21 12.88
N ILE A 61 -12.85 28.04 12.52
CA ILE A 61 -12.48 27.27 11.32
C ILE A 61 -12.48 28.15 10.06
N THR A 62 -13.44 29.08 9.97
CA THR A 62 -13.56 30.02 8.85
C THR A 62 -12.33 30.91 8.67
N LYS A 63 -11.69 31.36 9.76
CA LYS A 63 -10.44 32.14 9.66
C LYS A 63 -9.27 31.28 9.20
N TYR A 64 -9.17 30.04 9.67
CA TYR A 64 -8.13 29.13 9.19
C TYR A 64 -8.25 28.85 7.71
N GLU A 65 -9.47 28.63 7.20
CA GLU A 65 -9.70 28.42 5.76
C GLU A 65 -9.27 29.64 4.94
N GLU A 66 -9.51 30.86 5.43
CA GLU A 66 -9.04 32.08 4.78
C GLU A 66 -7.51 32.19 4.77
N PHE A 67 -6.84 31.89 5.88
CA PHE A 67 -5.38 31.89 5.95
C PHE A 67 -4.78 30.81 5.05
N ASP A 68 -5.29 29.58 5.11
CA ASP A 68 -4.83 28.46 4.30
C ASP A 68 -4.97 28.76 2.80
N LYS A 69 -6.11 29.32 2.38
CA LYS A 69 -6.30 29.77 0.99
C LYS A 69 -5.24 30.79 0.56
N ARG A 70 -4.90 31.76 1.43
CA ARG A 70 -3.85 32.74 1.15
C ARG A 70 -2.46 32.09 1.06
N PHE A 71 -2.15 31.15 1.94
CA PHE A 71 -0.88 30.40 1.89
C PHE A 71 -0.74 29.60 0.60
N ARG A 72 -1.77 28.87 0.19
CA ARG A 72 -1.77 28.07 -1.04
C ARG A 72 -1.51 28.92 -2.29
N ILE A 73 -2.21 30.05 -2.41
CA ILE A 73 -2.02 30.98 -3.53
C ILE A 73 -0.58 31.49 -3.59
N ARG A 74 0.01 31.86 -2.45
CA ARG A 74 1.40 32.34 -2.37
C ARG A 74 2.40 31.26 -2.71
N ASN A 75 2.18 30.04 -2.26
CA ASN A 75 3.04 28.91 -2.59
C ASN A 75 2.99 28.61 -4.10
N ILE A 76 1.82 28.72 -4.75
CA ILE A 76 1.73 28.64 -6.22
C ILE A 76 2.58 29.74 -6.87
N PHE A 77 2.46 31.00 -6.45
CA PHE A 77 3.26 32.08 -7.02
C PHE A 77 4.77 31.85 -6.85
N MET A 78 5.21 31.34 -5.68
CA MET A 78 6.60 30.95 -5.47
C MET A 78 7.05 29.81 -6.39
N ALA A 79 6.21 28.81 -6.62
CA ALA A 79 6.53 27.70 -7.54
C ALA A 79 6.58 28.17 -8.99
N VAL A 80 5.61 28.97 -9.45
CA VAL A 80 5.61 29.55 -10.80
C VAL A 80 6.87 30.39 -11.03
N ASN A 81 7.22 31.25 -10.07
CA ASN A 81 8.42 32.06 -10.16
C ASN A 81 9.70 31.21 -10.21
N THR A 82 9.73 30.10 -9.47
CA THR A 82 10.83 29.13 -9.51
C THR A 82 10.94 28.46 -10.86
N ILE A 83 9.83 27.99 -11.44
CA ILE A 83 9.82 27.36 -12.77
C ILE A 83 10.28 28.33 -13.84
N VAL A 84 9.78 29.58 -13.82
CA VAL A 84 10.21 30.63 -14.77
C VAL A 84 11.70 30.94 -14.62
N SER A 85 12.21 31.03 -13.38
CA SER A 85 13.64 31.27 -13.13
C SER A 85 14.52 30.14 -13.66
N ILE A 86 14.11 28.88 -13.45
CA ILE A 86 14.83 27.69 -13.94
C ILE A 86 14.78 27.65 -15.47
N ALA A 87 13.63 27.90 -16.09
CA ALA A 87 13.48 27.93 -17.54
C ALA A 87 14.35 29.03 -18.19
N LEU A 88 14.40 30.22 -17.59
CA LEU A 88 15.28 31.29 -18.05
C LEU A 88 16.75 30.93 -17.90
N MET A 89 17.14 30.30 -16.79
CA MET A 89 18.50 29.82 -16.61
C MET A 89 18.89 28.77 -17.68
N ILE A 90 17.99 27.81 -17.96
CA ILE A 90 18.21 26.81 -19.03
C ILE A 90 18.39 27.52 -20.38
N ALA A 91 17.53 28.49 -20.69
CA ALA A 91 17.63 29.28 -21.92
C ALA A 91 18.97 30.03 -22.00
N THR A 92 19.44 30.63 -20.90
CA THR A 92 20.75 31.31 -20.89
C THR A 92 21.91 30.37 -21.12
N LEU A 93 21.86 29.16 -20.56
CA LEU A 93 22.89 28.15 -20.76
C LEU A 93 22.89 27.65 -22.21
N GLN A 94 21.71 27.53 -22.83
CA GLN A 94 21.60 27.15 -24.25
C GLN A 94 22.11 28.26 -25.19
N GLU A 95 21.77 29.52 -24.93
CA GLU A 95 22.29 30.66 -25.72
C GLU A 95 23.82 30.74 -25.66
N ASP A 96 24.41 30.49 -24.49
CA ASP A 96 25.85 30.53 -24.29
C ASP A 96 26.59 29.50 -25.15
N ILE A 97 25.99 28.32 -25.32
CA ILE A 97 26.56 27.19 -26.05
C ILE A 97 26.37 27.32 -27.56
N LEU A 98 25.34 28.04 -28.01
CA LEU A 98 25.04 28.24 -29.43
C LEU A 98 25.86 29.37 -30.10
N ASP A 99 26.77 30.03 -29.36
CA ASP A 99 27.72 31.05 -29.84
C ASP A 99 27.12 32.10 -30.81
N PHE A 100 26.09 32.82 -30.34
CA PHE A 100 25.46 33.89 -31.11
C PHE A 100 26.32 35.18 -31.14
N ASP A 101 26.35 35.87 -32.29
CA ASP A 101 27.15 37.10 -32.52
C ASP A 101 26.84 38.27 -31.53
N ASP A 102 25.66 38.30 -30.91
CA ASP A 102 25.22 39.37 -29.97
C ASP A 102 25.24 38.92 -28.48
N LYS A 103 26.16 38.03 -28.12
CA LYS A 103 26.24 37.35 -26.81
C LYS A 103 26.20 38.29 -25.60
N ASP A 104 26.98 39.37 -25.62
CA ASP A 104 27.13 40.26 -24.45
C ASP A 104 25.81 40.93 -24.04
N THR A 105 24.96 41.28 -25.02
CA THR A 105 23.72 42.00 -24.75
C THR A 105 22.62 41.05 -24.29
N SER A 106 22.46 39.90 -24.93
CA SER A 106 21.46 38.90 -24.51
C SER A 106 21.78 38.32 -23.14
N GLU A 107 23.05 38.02 -22.87
CA GLU A 107 23.52 37.51 -21.58
C GLU A 107 23.28 38.52 -20.45
N PHE A 108 23.58 39.81 -20.68
CA PHE A 108 23.32 40.85 -19.69
C PHE A 108 21.82 40.98 -19.38
N VAL A 109 20.98 41.00 -20.40
CA VAL A 109 19.52 41.13 -20.25
C VAL A 109 18.95 39.95 -19.49
N THR A 110 19.30 38.74 -19.87
CA THR A 110 18.79 37.52 -19.22
C THR A 110 19.26 37.41 -17.77
N LYS A 111 20.51 37.73 -17.46
CA LYS A 111 21.01 37.83 -16.07
C LYS A 111 20.24 38.85 -15.24
N CYS A 112 19.92 40.02 -15.81
CA CYS A 112 19.10 41.03 -15.13
C CYS A 112 17.68 40.50 -14.85
N VAL A 113 17.07 39.80 -15.81
CA VAL A 113 15.73 39.20 -15.65
C VAL A 113 15.74 38.11 -14.57
N ILE A 114 16.74 37.23 -14.58
CA ILE A 114 16.91 36.18 -13.55
C ILE A 114 17.12 36.79 -12.16
N THR A 115 17.93 37.84 -12.07
CA THR A 115 18.17 38.56 -10.81
C THR A 115 16.86 39.18 -10.29
N PHE A 116 16.08 39.80 -11.18
CA PHE A 116 14.77 40.37 -10.85
C PHE A 116 13.80 39.31 -10.31
N PHE A 117 13.68 38.16 -10.98
CA PHE A 117 12.83 37.06 -10.48
C PHE A 117 13.33 36.48 -9.16
N THR A 118 14.64 36.45 -8.91
CA THR A 118 15.19 36.03 -7.62
C THR A 118 14.85 37.04 -6.51
N VAL A 119 14.91 38.35 -6.79
CA VAL A 119 14.48 39.37 -5.82
C VAL A 119 12.98 39.22 -5.51
N ILE A 120 12.14 39.00 -6.53
CA ILE A 120 10.73 38.66 -6.34
C ILE A 120 10.59 37.42 -5.47
N GLN A 121 11.39 36.38 -5.70
CA GLN A 121 11.35 35.15 -4.91
C GLN A 121 11.63 35.41 -3.44
N ILE A 122 12.67 36.20 -3.14
CA ILE A 122 13.03 36.58 -1.76
C ILE A 122 11.88 37.35 -1.10
N ILE A 123 11.24 38.28 -1.82
CA ILE A 123 10.07 39.02 -1.32
C ILE A 123 8.90 38.07 -1.03
N LEU A 124 8.62 37.11 -1.93
CA LEU A 124 7.56 36.13 -1.72
C LEU A 124 7.84 35.21 -0.51
N ILE A 125 9.09 34.80 -0.30
CA ILE A 125 9.52 34.03 0.87
C ILE A 125 9.32 34.86 2.15
N LEU A 126 9.76 36.12 2.17
CA LEU A 126 9.57 37.01 3.31
C LEU A 126 8.08 37.21 3.63
N ASP A 127 7.26 37.44 2.62
CA ASP A 127 5.82 37.62 2.76
C ASP A 127 5.14 36.32 3.24
N TYR A 128 5.57 35.15 2.77
CA TYR A 128 5.11 33.85 3.26
C TYR A 128 5.38 33.67 4.75
N TYR A 129 6.62 33.88 5.20
CA TYR A 129 6.98 33.76 6.61
C TYR A 129 6.31 34.82 7.48
N TYR A 130 6.13 36.03 6.96
CA TYR A 130 5.39 37.08 7.64
C TYR A 130 3.95 36.65 7.96
N GLN A 131 3.22 36.07 7.00
CA GLN A 131 1.88 35.54 7.27
C GLN A 131 1.89 34.38 8.25
N HIS A 132 2.93 33.53 8.21
CA HIS A 132 3.06 32.44 9.18
C HIS A 132 3.26 32.96 10.61
N VAL A 133 4.04 34.02 10.78
CA VAL A 133 4.20 34.71 12.07
C VAL A 133 2.89 35.36 12.51
N LEU A 134 2.14 35.98 11.58
CA LEU A 134 0.82 36.55 11.88
C LEU A 134 -0.17 35.47 12.36
N LEU A 135 -0.20 34.31 11.72
CA LEU A 135 -1.07 33.21 12.11
C LEU A 135 -0.73 32.73 13.54
N VAL A 136 0.55 32.47 13.82
CA VAL A 136 0.99 32.05 15.17
C VAL A 136 0.74 33.15 16.20
N TYR A 137 0.89 34.41 15.83
CA TYR A 137 0.55 35.53 16.68
C TYR A 137 -0.94 35.54 17.03
N GLU A 138 -1.83 35.38 16.06
CA GLU A 138 -3.26 35.31 16.31
C GLU A 138 -3.63 34.11 17.19
N GLU A 139 -3.07 32.93 16.92
CA GLU A 139 -3.27 31.72 17.75
C GLU A 139 -2.81 31.94 19.20
N THR A 140 -1.63 32.52 19.39
CA THR A 140 -1.10 32.80 20.73
C THR A 140 -1.95 33.83 21.47
N CYS A 141 -2.42 34.88 20.79
CA CYS A 141 -3.34 35.86 21.37
C CYS A 141 -4.68 35.24 21.77
N HIS A 142 -5.25 34.37 20.93
CA HIS A 142 -6.47 33.63 21.24
C HIS A 142 -6.28 32.67 22.41
N SER A 143 -5.15 31.95 22.48
CA SER A 143 -4.82 31.07 23.59
C SER A 143 -4.65 31.83 24.91
N ILE A 144 -3.98 32.99 24.89
CA ILE A 144 -3.82 33.86 26.07
C ILE A 144 -5.18 34.41 26.53
N SER A 145 -5.99 34.91 25.60
CA SER A 145 -7.34 35.42 25.87
C SER A 145 -8.25 34.35 26.46
N TYR A 146 -8.12 33.10 26.01
CA TYR A 146 -8.90 32.00 26.56
C TYR A 146 -8.40 31.56 27.94
N LYS A 147 -7.08 31.44 28.14
CA LYS A 147 -6.50 31.13 29.45
C LYS A 147 -6.86 32.18 30.49
N SER A 148 -6.89 33.46 30.12
CA SER A 148 -7.33 34.53 31.02
C SER A 148 -8.81 34.40 31.38
N LYS A 149 -9.68 34.05 30.41
CA LYS A 149 -11.10 33.74 30.66
C LYS A 149 -11.29 32.54 31.58
N ILE A 150 -10.58 31.42 31.37
CA ILE A 150 -10.64 30.27 32.29
C ILE A 150 -10.18 30.69 33.69
N LYS A 151 -9.07 31.42 33.79
CA LYS A 151 -8.53 31.85 35.10
C LYS A 151 -9.47 32.81 35.80
N ALA A 152 -10.22 33.65 35.07
CA ALA A 152 -11.27 34.49 35.62
C ALA A 152 -12.46 33.66 36.12
N LEU A 153 -12.93 32.68 35.33
CA LEU A 153 -14.02 31.77 35.73
C LEU A 153 -13.64 30.91 36.94
N ALA A 154 -12.43 30.35 36.97
CA ALA A 154 -11.94 29.53 38.08
C ALA A 154 -11.75 30.33 39.39
N ARG A 155 -11.55 31.66 39.31
CA ARG A 155 -11.55 32.53 40.49
C ARG A 155 -12.96 32.78 41.02
N HIS A 156 -13.97 32.78 40.15
CA HIS A 156 -15.37 32.85 40.57
C HIS A 156 -15.87 31.54 41.18
N ASP A 157 -15.47 30.37 40.67
CA ASP A 157 -15.88 29.07 41.22
C ASP A 157 -15.24 28.73 42.59
N ARG A 158 -14.16 29.39 42.98
CA ARG A 158 -13.59 29.27 44.34
C ARG A 158 -14.33 30.10 45.38
N LEU A 159 -15.30 30.92 44.98
CA LEU A 159 -16.26 31.54 45.87
C LEU A 159 -17.50 30.64 45.96
N ASN A 160 -17.36 29.60 46.81
CA ASN A 160 -18.39 28.72 47.37
C ASN A 160 -19.25 27.87 46.41
N PRO A 161 -18.88 26.59 46.22
CA PRO A 161 -19.83 25.51 46.09
C PRO A 161 -19.90 24.77 47.44
N TYR A 162 -21.06 24.81 48.10
CA TYR A 162 -21.37 24.05 49.32
C TYR A 162 -20.62 24.46 50.60
N ASP A 163 -21.08 25.55 51.23
CA ASP A 163 -21.41 25.59 52.67
C ASP A 163 -21.70 27.03 53.09
N SER A 164 -22.90 27.51 52.75
CA SER A 164 -23.69 28.44 53.59
C SER A 164 -24.94 28.88 52.82
N ASP A 165 -26.07 28.28 53.20
CA ASP A 165 -27.38 28.90 53.26
C ASP A 165 -28.07 29.40 51.97
N ILE A 166 -28.97 28.53 51.51
CA ILE A 166 -30.13 28.78 50.63
C ILE A 166 -31.07 29.91 51.15
N ASN A 167 -30.78 30.55 52.29
CA ASN A 167 -31.57 31.65 52.84
C ASN A 167 -31.02 33.08 52.57
N ALA A 168 -29.86 33.24 51.92
CA ALA A 168 -29.31 34.58 51.65
C ALA A 168 -29.76 35.21 50.31
N PHE A 169 -30.49 34.49 49.45
CA PHE A 169 -30.88 34.96 48.10
C PHE A 169 -32.08 35.94 48.07
N LYS A 170 -32.23 36.78 49.10
CA LYS A 170 -33.22 37.87 49.12
C LYS A 170 -32.65 39.27 49.37
N THR A 171 -31.33 39.41 49.50
CA THR A 171 -30.70 40.74 49.58
C THR A 171 -30.17 41.15 48.21
N ARG A 172 -30.81 42.16 47.64
CA ARG A 172 -30.42 42.88 46.42
C ARG A 172 -28.97 43.37 46.60
N PRO A 173 -28.01 43.03 45.72
CA PRO A 173 -26.66 43.57 45.84
C PRO A 173 -26.72 45.10 45.68
N SER A 174 -26.15 45.82 46.64
CA SER A 174 -26.06 47.28 46.60
C SER A 174 -25.25 47.73 45.38
N ASN A 175 -25.70 48.80 44.70
CA ASN A 175 -25.12 49.32 43.46
C ASN A 175 -23.60 49.60 43.51
N GLU A 176 -23.00 49.76 44.69
CA GLU A 176 -21.55 49.99 44.87
C GLU A 176 -20.68 48.77 44.57
N GLU A 177 -21.15 47.56 44.86
CA GLU A 177 -20.34 46.35 44.69
C GLU A 177 -20.15 46.01 43.20
N ASN A 178 -21.23 46.19 42.42
CA ASN A 178 -21.20 46.09 40.96
C ASN A 178 -20.27 47.14 40.32
N ALA A 179 -20.19 48.35 40.88
CA ALA A 179 -19.31 49.40 40.37
C ALA A 179 -17.83 49.10 40.61
N SER A 180 -17.49 48.49 41.75
CA SER A 180 -16.11 48.10 42.09
C SER A 180 -15.60 46.94 41.22
N LEU A 181 -16.45 45.94 40.95
CA LEU A 181 -16.17 44.84 40.03
C LEU A 181 -16.03 45.33 38.58
N LEU A 182 -16.86 46.29 38.14
CA LEU A 182 -16.72 46.91 36.82
C LEU A 182 -15.39 47.68 36.69
N LYS A 183 -14.93 48.32 37.77
CA LYS A 183 -13.67 49.09 37.79
C LYS A 183 -12.44 48.17 37.81
N ALA A 184 -12.52 47.03 38.51
CA ALA A 184 -11.49 46.00 38.50
C ALA A 184 -11.40 45.29 37.12
N GLY A 185 -12.54 45.00 36.49
CA GLY A 185 -12.59 44.48 35.12
C GLY A 185 -12.01 45.45 34.10
N LYS A 186 -12.30 46.75 34.22
CA LYS A 186 -11.71 47.79 33.35
C LYS A 186 -10.19 47.93 33.50
N ARG A 187 -9.64 47.79 34.72
CA ARG A 187 -8.18 47.84 34.94
C ARG A 187 -7.44 46.61 34.40
N LEU A 188 -8.09 45.44 34.39
CA LEU A 188 -7.51 44.22 33.79
C LEU A 188 -7.50 44.28 32.26
N HIS A 189 -8.49 44.94 31.65
CA HIS A 189 -8.55 45.13 30.20
C HIS A 189 -7.48 46.07 29.64
N THR A 190 -6.93 46.98 30.46
CA THR A 190 -5.88 47.92 30.02
C THR A 190 -4.47 47.37 30.11
N ALA A 191 -4.27 46.20 30.75
CA ALA A 191 -3.01 45.48 30.73
C ALA A 191 -2.99 44.49 29.54
N GLU A 192 -3.17 45.01 28.32
CA GLU A 192 -2.87 44.26 27.12
C GLU A 192 -1.37 43.93 27.14
N LEU A 193 -1.06 42.66 27.43
CA LEU A 193 0.26 42.10 27.21
C LEU A 193 0.58 42.29 25.73
N LYS A 194 1.35 43.33 25.40
CA LYS A 194 1.91 43.55 24.07
C LYS A 194 2.96 42.47 23.82
N VAL A 195 2.52 41.29 23.44
CA VAL A 195 3.41 40.27 22.89
C VAL A 195 3.96 40.87 21.59
N SER A 196 5.28 41.06 21.52
CA SER A 196 5.90 41.58 20.30
C SER A 196 5.95 40.48 19.23
N TYR A 197 5.58 40.79 17.99
CA TYR A 197 5.76 39.90 16.83
C TYR A 197 7.20 39.37 16.74
N TRP A 198 8.17 40.22 17.09
CA TRP A 198 9.58 39.88 17.05
C TRP A 198 9.97 38.81 18.09
N ALA A 199 9.31 38.82 19.26
CA ALA A 199 9.55 37.81 20.28
C ALA A 199 9.08 36.43 19.78
N ILE A 200 7.88 36.35 19.21
CA ILE A 200 7.34 35.10 18.63
C ILE A 200 8.23 34.59 17.51
N PHE A 201 8.60 35.48 16.58
CA PHE A 201 9.49 35.12 15.46
C PHE A 201 10.81 34.53 15.95
N ARG A 202 11.48 35.20 16.91
CA ARG A 202 12.77 34.76 17.47
C ARG A 202 12.67 33.45 18.26
N THR A 203 11.56 33.22 18.97
CA THR A 203 11.35 31.99 19.75
C THR A 203 10.95 30.79 18.89
N SER A 204 10.50 31.04 17.65
CA SER A 204 10.09 29.99 16.72
C SER A 204 11.26 29.48 15.87
N ASN A 205 11.20 28.21 15.46
CA ASN A 205 12.12 27.64 14.44
C ASN A 205 11.95 28.28 13.04
N MET A 206 11.11 29.31 12.89
CA MET A 206 10.90 29.98 11.60
C MET A 206 12.07 30.84 11.18
N THR A 207 12.82 31.41 12.15
CA THR A 207 13.96 32.28 11.81
C THR A 207 15.04 31.50 11.07
N SER A 208 15.39 30.29 11.55
CA SER A 208 16.40 29.46 10.89
C SER A 208 15.94 28.95 9.54
N ARG A 209 14.66 28.60 9.40
CA ARG A 209 14.08 28.18 8.11
C ARG A 209 14.03 29.33 7.10
N LEU A 210 13.59 30.52 7.51
CA LEU A 210 13.59 31.72 6.67
C LEU A 210 15.01 32.02 6.17
N VAL A 211 15.98 32.06 7.09
CA VAL A 211 17.38 32.34 6.73
C VAL A 211 17.93 31.25 5.79
N GLY A 212 17.62 29.98 6.05
CA GLY A 212 18.02 28.87 5.18
C GLY A 212 17.45 29.01 3.77
N GLU A 213 16.17 29.35 3.62
CA GLU A 213 15.54 29.56 2.31
C GLU A 213 16.12 30.77 1.57
N ILE A 214 16.35 31.88 2.28
CA ILE A 214 16.98 33.07 1.68
C ILE A 214 18.42 32.76 1.25
N LEU A 215 19.20 32.07 2.09
CA LEU A 215 20.57 31.66 1.77
C LEU A 215 20.61 30.71 0.57
N LEU A 216 19.59 29.89 0.38
CA LEU A 216 19.48 29.00 -0.78
C LEU A 216 19.12 29.77 -2.06
N THR A 217 18.41 30.90 -1.95
CA THR A 217 18.09 31.75 -3.12
C THR A 217 19.16 32.77 -3.46
N LEU A 218 19.94 33.25 -2.48
CA LEU A 218 20.90 34.35 -2.60
C LEU A 218 22.06 34.18 -3.60
N PRO A 219 22.67 32.99 -3.80
CA PRO A 219 23.85 32.86 -4.66
C PRO A 219 23.65 33.37 -6.09
N HIS A 220 22.39 33.43 -6.53
CA HIS A 220 21.97 33.87 -7.88
C HIS A 220 21.79 35.39 -8.03
N CYS A 221 21.75 36.14 -6.92
CA CYS A 221 21.68 37.60 -6.97
C CYS A 221 23.05 38.26 -7.09
N LEU A 222 24.13 37.49 -6.93
CA LEU A 222 25.47 38.04 -6.93
C LEU A 222 25.97 38.11 -8.38
N PRO A 223 26.44 39.29 -8.84
CA PRO A 223 27.09 39.43 -10.13
C PRO A 223 28.48 38.79 -10.04
N LEU A 224 28.51 37.46 -10.13
CA LEU A 224 29.72 36.67 -10.06
C LEU A 224 30.30 36.44 -11.46
N PRO A 225 31.62 36.23 -11.56
CA PRO A 225 32.26 35.89 -12.83
C PRO A 225 31.70 34.58 -13.42
N PHE A 226 31.82 34.44 -14.74
CA PHE A 226 31.14 33.42 -15.54
C PHE A 226 31.34 31.98 -15.03
N ASP A 227 32.57 31.59 -14.70
CA ASP A 227 32.91 30.25 -14.18
C ASP A 227 32.14 29.86 -12.90
N TRP A 228 31.77 30.86 -12.11
CA TRP A 228 30.96 30.67 -10.91
C TRP A 228 29.48 30.61 -11.25
N THR A 229 29.07 31.27 -12.33
CA THR A 229 27.66 31.34 -12.75
C THR A 229 27.17 29.97 -13.19
N THR A 230 27.97 29.18 -13.91
CA THR A 230 27.62 27.80 -14.30
C THR A 230 27.49 26.88 -13.09
N LYS A 231 28.46 26.95 -12.16
CA LYS A 231 28.45 26.16 -10.91
C LYS A 231 27.33 26.58 -9.97
N LEU A 232 27.04 27.87 -9.90
CA LEU A 232 25.95 28.41 -9.08
C LEU A 232 24.60 28.16 -9.72
N GLY A 233 24.51 28.13 -11.05
CA GLY A 233 23.32 27.78 -11.82
C GLY A 233 22.71 26.46 -11.35
N LEU A 234 23.54 25.44 -11.13
CA LEU A 234 23.11 24.16 -10.56
C LEU A 234 22.41 24.29 -9.20
N PHE A 235 22.75 25.30 -8.38
CA PHE A 235 22.04 25.55 -7.12
C PHE A 235 20.60 26.05 -7.34
N MET A 236 20.20 26.48 -8.54
CA MET A 236 18.80 26.79 -8.84
C MET A 236 17.91 25.55 -8.69
N PHE A 237 18.42 24.36 -8.99
CA PHE A 237 17.65 23.13 -8.85
C PHE A 237 17.29 22.83 -7.40
N PHE A 238 18.08 23.30 -6.42
CA PHE A 238 17.66 23.19 -5.02
C PHE A 238 16.31 23.87 -4.78
N ARG A 239 15.96 24.94 -5.52
CA ARG A 239 14.68 25.63 -5.39
C ARG A 239 13.47 24.76 -5.78
N LEU A 240 13.67 23.62 -6.45
CA LEU A 240 12.60 22.65 -6.73
C LEU A 240 11.92 22.14 -5.45
N TYR A 241 12.54 22.27 -4.27
CA TYR A 241 11.88 22.00 -2.98
C TYR A 241 10.57 22.80 -2.81
N ILE A 242 10.44 23.98 -3.43
CA ILE A 242 9.23 24.82 -3.39
C ILE A 242 8.07 24.13 -4.11
N ILE A 243 8.35 23.42 -5.20
CA ILE A 243 7.34 22.64 -5.93
C ILE A 243 6.85 21.49 -5.03
N LEU A 244 7.77 20.78 -4.37
CA LEU A 244 7.42 19.75 -3.40
C LEU A 244 6.55 20.29 -2.26
N ARG A 245 6.83 21.52 -1.79
CA ARG A 245 6.00 22.22 -0.79
C ARG A 245 4.59 22.49 -1.32
N VAL A 246 4.44 22.99 -2.55
CA VAL A 246 3.11 23.22 -3.16
C VAL A 246 2.34 21.92 -3.26
N VAL A 247 2.96 20.88 -3.82
CA VAL A 247 2.34 19.56 -3.97
C VAL A 247 1.84 19.02 -2.62
N ARG A 248 2.66 19.17 -1.57
CA ARG A 248 2.28 18.80 -0.20
C ARG A 248 1.07 19.59 0.31
N ASP A 249 1.07 20.92 0.11
CA ASP A 249 0.02 21.79 0.63
C ASP A 249 -1.32 21.66 -0.14
N PHE A 250 -1.29 21.15 -1.37
CA PHE A 250 -2.48 20.86 -2.17
C PHE A 250 -3.08 19.48 -1.92
N SER A 251 -2.35 18.56 -1.28
CA SER A 251 -2.87 17.23 -0.98
C SER A 251 -3.91 17.31 0.15
N PRO A 252 -5.19 17.01 -0.12
CA PRO A 252 -6.25 17.08 0.90
C PRO A 252 -6.03 16.07 2.02
N ARG A 253 -5.37 14.92 1.74
CA ARG A 253 -5.06 13.91 2.75
C ARG A 253 -4.04 14.41 3.77
N LEU A 254 -3.03 15.15 3.31
CA LEU A 254 -1.96 15.66 4.17
C LEU A 254 -2.42 16.76 5.13
N VAL A 255 -3.49 17.48 4.79
CA VAL A 255 -4.08 18.49 5.67
C VAL A 255 -4.76 17.85 6.90
N PHE A 256 -5.30 16.63 6.76
CA PHE A 256 -6.01 15.95 7.85
C PHE A 256 -5.11 15.14 8.79
N GLU A 257 -3.91 14.74 8.36
CA GLU A 257 -3.04 13.80 9.10
C GLU A 257 -1.75 14.46 9.61
N THR A 258 -1.86 15.72 10.05
CA THR A 258 -0.74 16.65 10.33
C THR A 258 0.17 16.33 11.52
N GLN A 259 0.18 15.10 12.05
CA GLN A 259 1.12 14.73 13.13
C GLN A 259 2.03 13.53 12.86
N LEU A 260 1.81 12.74 11.80
CA LEU A 260 2.73 11.64 11.47
C LEU A 260 3.42 11.87 10.13
N GLU A 261 4.64 12.41 10.26
CA GLU A 261 5.80 12.24 9.40
C GLU A 261 5.68 12.55 7.90
N HIS A 262 6.61 13.39 7.42
CA HIS A 262 6.85 13.76 6.02
C HIS A 262 6.95 12.57 5.04
N PHE A 263 7.05 11.34 5.53
CA PHE A 263 7.21 10.11 4.76
C PHE A 263 5.92 9.63 4.08
N PHE A 264 4.76 9.74 4.73
CA PHE A 264 3.47 9.29 4.15
C PHE A 264 3.06 10.11 2.92
N SER A 265 3.50 11.37 2.85
CA SER A 265 3.30 12.27 1.70
C SER A 265 3.90 11.74 0.41
N LEU A 266 5.06 11.08 0.48
CA LEU A 266 5.75 10.63 -0.72
C LEU A 266 5.08 9.38 -1.29
N GLN A 267 4.60 8.47 -0.46
CA GLN A 267 3.96 7.24 -0.91
C GLN A 267 2.66 7.50 -1.68
N ASP A 268 1.80 8.38 -1.16
CA ASP A 268 0.55 8.79 -1.81
C ASP A 268 0.82 9.58 -3.10
N LEU A 269 1.85 10.45 -3.08
CA LEU A 269 2.26 11.16 -4.28
C LEU A 269 2.76 10.18 -5.34
N VAL A 270 3.63 9.24 -4.98
CA VAL A 270 4.17 8.21 -5.88
C VAL A 270 3.04 7.36 -6.46
N GLN A 271 2.03 6.98 -5.68
CA GLN A 271 0.86 6.24 -6.18
C GLN A 271 -0.05 7.07 -7.10
N SER A 272 -0.17 8.37 -6.87
CA SER A 272 -0.91 9.27 -7.77
C SER A 272 -0.12 9.54 -9.05
N ALA A 273 1.19 9.72 -8.91
CA ALA A 273 2.17 10.04 -9.95
C ALA A 273 2.44 8.84 -10.87
N SER A 274 2.39 7.60 -10.35
CA SER A 274 2.64 6.38 -11.12
C SER A 274 1.69 6.19 -12.31
N ASN A 275 0.53 6.84 -12.28
CA ASN A 275 -0.47 6.71 -13.35
C ASN A 275 -0.34 7.77 -14.44
N SER A 276 0.46 8.84 -14.25
CA SER A 276 0.52 9.96 -15.21
C SER A 276 1.89 10.63 -15.40
N SER A 277 2.92 10.37 -14.59
CA SER A 277 4.10 11.27 -14.53
C SER A 277 5.48 10.61 -14.54
N VAL A 278 5.58 9.28 -14.64
CA VAL A 278 6.89 8.60 -14.70
C VAL A 278 7.68 9.00 -15.96
N ALA A 279 7.01 9.51 -17.00
CA ALA A 279 7.66 9.98 -18.23
C ALA A 279 8.21 11.42 -18.14
N GLU A 280 7.71 12.28 -17.23
CA GLU A 280 8.05 13.72 -17.21
C GLU A 280 9.20 14.08 -16.25
N PHE A 281 9.59 13.18 -15.34
CA PHE A 281 10.68 13.44 -14.39
C PHE A 281 12.08 13.17 -14.95
N ASN A 282 12.20 12.52 -16.11
CA ASN A 282 13.50 12.23 -16.72
C ASN A 282 14.20 13.50 -17.25
N ASP A 283 13.44 14.45 -17.81
CA ASP A 283 13.95 15.64 -18.49
C ASP A 283 14.91 16.53 -17.66
N ILE A 284 14.84 16.48 -16.31
CA ILE A 284 15.65 17.35 -15.44
C ILE A 284 17.06 16.79 -15.21
N GLY A 285 17.21 15.48 -15.01
CA GLY A 285 18.53 14.85 -14.81
C GLY A 285 19.40 14.82 -16.08
N GLU A 286 18.76 15.01 -17.23
CA GLU A 286 19.34 15.01 -18.56
C GLU A 286 20.21 16.25 -18.83
N PHE A 287 19.79 17.40 -18.29
CA PHE A 287 20.44 18.68 -18.53
C PHE A 287 21.77 18.83 -17.76
N ASP A 288 21.86 18.27 -16.56
CA ASP A 288 23.05 18.42 -15.68
C ASP A 288 24.28 17.66 -16.21
N VAL A 289 24.08 16.49 -16.85
CA VAL A 289 25.19 15.69 -17.42
C VAL A 289 25.81 16.42 -18.60
N TRP A 290 24.98 17.04 -19.43
CA TRP A 290 25.42 17.78 -20.60
C TRP A 290 26.26 19.01 -20.25
N ILE A 291 25.84 19.80 -19.26
CA ILE A 291 26.59 21.00 -18.81
C ILE A 291 27.98 20.63 -18.29
N LEU A 292 28.10 19.51 -17.57
CA LEU A 292 29.34 19.15 -16.87
C LEU A 292 30.42 18.54 -17.76
N ASP A 293 30.07 18.11 -18.98
CA ASP A 293 30.99 17.48 -19.93
C ASP A 293 31.19 18.28 -21.22
N ALA A 294 30.54 19.44 -21.35
CA ALA A 294 30.67 20.34 -22.50
C ALA A 294 32.11 20.84 -22.75
N ASP A 295 32.97 20.84 -21.73
CA ASP A 295 34.37 21.31 -21.81
C ASP A 295 35.35 20.27 -22.39
N HIS A 296 34.88 19.13 -22.90
CA HIS A 296 35.79 18.08 -23.37
C HIS A 296 36.45 18.45 -24.71
N PRO A 297 37.79 18.57 -24.79
CA PRO A 297 38.50 19.07 -25.97
C PRO A 297 38.54 18.11 -27.17
N GLU A 298 37.99 16.90 -27.05
CA GLU A 298 38.09 15.84 -28.06
C GLU A 298 36.79 15.67 -28.86
N GLY A 299 36.24 16.74 -29.44
CA GLY A 299 35.45 16.74 -30.69
C GLY A 299 34.29 15.75 -30.90
N THR A 300 33.91 14.91 -29.96
CA THR A 300 32.75 14.03 -30.04
C THR A 300 31.55 14.87 -29.67
N GLU A 301 30.65 15.05 -30.64
CA GLU A 301 29.41 15.82 -30.53
C GLU A 301 28.53 15.26 -29.41
N PHE A 302 28.81 15.63 -28.16
CA PHE A 302 27.98 15.31 -27.00
C PHE A 302 26.72 16.18 -27.07
N ASN A 303 25.74 15.71 -27.83
CA ASN A 303 24.48 16.38 -28.04
C ASN A 303 23.56 16.14 -26.82
N ILE A 304 22.66 17.08 -26.53
CA ILE A 304 21.61 16.93 -25.52
C ILE A 304 20.89 15.59 -25.71
N TYR A 305 20.57 15.19 -26.95
CA TYR A 305 19.94 13.89 -27.24
C TYR A 305 20.75 12.68 -26.73
N THR A 306 22.08 12.74 -26.79
CA THR A 306 22.93 11.66 -26.27
C THR A 306 22.95 11.64 -24.74
N SER A 307 22.96 12.80 -24.10
CA SER A 307 22.85 12.92 -22.64
C SER A 307 21.51 12.40 -22.11
N VAL A 308 20.43 12.64 -22.87
CA VAL A 308 19.06 12.15 -22.60
C VAL A 308 19.01 10.63 -22.66
N LEU A 309 19.52 10.06 -23.74
CA LEU A 309 19.56 8.60 -23.90
C LEU A 309 20.45 7.94 -22.84
N LEU A 310 21.60 8.54 -22.54
CA LEU A 310 22.53 8.04 -21.54
C LEU A 310 21.90 8.06 -20.14
N SER A 311 21.29 9.17 -19.71
CA SER A 311 20.69 9.28 -18.39
C SER A 311 19.51 8.29 -18.24
N ALA A 312 18.65 8.17 -19.25
CA ALA A 312 17.52 7.25 -19.25
C ALA A 312 18.01 5.79 -19.17
N GLN A 313 19.07 5.46 -19.90
CA GLN A 313 19.69 4.14 -19.81
C GLN A 313 20.31 3.91 -18.44
N VAL A 314 21.11 4.85 -17.93
CA VAL A 314 21.76 4.77 -16.61
C VAL A 314 20.71 4.60 -15.50
N LEU A 315 19.56 5.26 -15.62
CA LEU A 315 18.45 5.15 -14.68
C LEU A 315 17.79 3.76 -14.72
N VAL A 316 17.65 3.15 -15.91
CA VAL A 316 16.99 1.85 -16.10
C VAL A 316 17.93 0.65 -15.90
N SER A 317 19.15 0.71 -16.42
CA SER A 317 20.14 -0.39 -16.39
C SER A 317 21.17 -0.26 -15.28
N GLY A 318 21.21 0.86 -14.56
CA GLY A 318 22.10 1.11 -13.42
C GLY A 318 23.54 1.46 -13.78
N TRP A 319 24.09 1.02 -14.91
CA TRP A 319 25.35 1.53 -15.46
C TRP A 319 25.29 1.45 -16.99
N ALA A 320 25.99 2.36 -17.66
CA ALA A 320 26.17 2.30 -19.10
C ALA A 320 26.99 1.05 -19.43
N THR A 321 26.38 0.07 -20.10
CA THR A 321 27.07 -1.13 -20.59
C THR A 321 28.08 -0.76 -21.68
N ASP A 322 29.04 -1.66 -21.99
CA ASP A 322 30.12 -1.51 -22.99
C ASP A 322 29.74 -0.80 -24.31
N THR A 323 28.47 -0.88 -24.73
CA THR A 323 27.95 -0.20 -25.92
C THR A 323 28.01 1.34 -25.85
N TRP A 324 28.13 1.93 -24.65
CA TRP A 324 28.13 3.39 -24.44
C TRP A 324 29.39 3.89 -23.72
N ASP A 325 30.45 3.08 -23.65
CA ASP A 325 31.69 3.48 -22.97
C ASP A 325 32.31 4.77 -23.52
N VAL A 326 32.05 5.06 -24.81
CA VAL A 326 32.49 6.29 -25.49
C VAL A 326 31.86 7.54 -24.88
N TYR A 327 30.69 7.41 -24.22
CA TYR A 327 29.95 8.52 -23.62
C TYR A 327 30.08 8.56 -22.09
N ASN A 328 31.01 7.79 -21.52
CA ASN A 328 31.25 7.84 -20.07
C ASN A 328 31.84 9.20 -19.70
N PRO A 329 31.25 9.93 -18.73
CA PRO A 329 31.76 11.24 -18.35
C PRO A 329 33.18 11.10 -17.82
N SER A 330 34.10 11.87 -18.36
CA SER A 330 35.50 11.84 -17.92
C SER A 330 35.69 12.69 -16.66
N THR A 331 34.92 13.78 -16.55
CA THR A 331 35.03 14.76 -15.47
C THR A 331 34.58 14.18 -14.12
N PRO A 332 35.24 14.52 -13.00
CA PRO A 332 34.83 14.06 -11.68
C PRO A 332 33.39 14.45 -11.33
N ALA A 333 32.94 15.62 -11.78
CA ALA A 333 31.57 16.10 -11.54
C ALA A 333 30.55 15.28 -12.33
N GLY A 334 30.78 15.05 -13.62
CA GLY A 334 29.92 14.18 -14.44
C GLY A 334 29.79 12.78 -13.86
N LYS A 335 30.89 12.19 -13.38
CA LYS A 335 30.89 10.88 -12.70
C LYS A 335 30.02 10.86 -11.44
N VAL A 336 30.05 11.91 -10.63
CA VAL A 336 29.21 12.03 -9.42
C VAL A 336 27.74 12.14 -9.81
N VAL A 337 27.40 12.93 -10.84
CA VAL A 337 26.02 13.07 -11.32
C VAL A 337 25.51 11.74 -11.87
N THR A 338 26.29 11.05 -12.71
CA THR A 338 25.93 9.71 -13.21
C THR A 338 25.71 8.75 -12.04
N LEU A 339 26.64 8.68 -11.08
CA LEU A 339 26.45 7.83 -9.90
C LEU A 339 25.18 8.18 -9.12
N SER A 340 24.89 9.47 -8.92
CA SER A 340 23.67 9.89 -8.24
C SER A 340 22.40 9.49 -9.01
N SER A 341 22.42 9.60 -10.33
CA SER A 341 21.35 9.17 -11.23
C SER A 341 21.15 7.65 -11.16
N THR A 342 22.23 6.86 -11.10
CA THR A 342 22.12 5.39 -10.94
C THR A 342 21.47 4.99 -9.62
N VAL A 343 21.88 5.63 -8.51
CA VAL A 343 21.30 5.37 -7.17
C VAL A 343 19.83 5.77 -7.16
N PHE A 344 19.49 6.91 -7.75
CA PHE A 344 18.11 7.36 -7.89
C PHE A 344 17.28 6.41 -8.77
N GLY A 345 17.81 5.96 -9.90
CA GLY A 345 17.15 4.99 -10.78
C GLY A 345 16.88 3.66 -10.09
N LEU A 346 17.86 3.10 -9.38
CA LEU A 346 17.68 1.90 -8.57
C LEU A 346 16.61 2.09 -7.49
N PHE A 347 16.57 3.26 -6.84
CA PHE A 347 15.52 3.60 -5.89
C PHE A 347 14.13 3.67 -6.56
N MET A 348 14.02 4.28 -7.75
CA MET A 348 12.77 4.34 -8.52
C MET A 348 12.29 2.95 -8.95
N VAL A 349 13.21 2.07 -9.39
CA VAL A 349 12.89 0.67 -9.71
C VAL A 349 12.41 -0.09 -8.48
N ALA A 350 13.05 0.11 -7.31
CA ALA A 350 12.61 -0.49 -6.06
C ALA A 350 11.18 -0.05 -5.68
N MET A 351 10.88 1.24 -5.80
CA MET A 351 9.52 1.76 -5.59
C MET A 351 8.51 1.18 -6.58
N LEU A 352 8.90 1.05 -7.86
CA LEU A 352 8.05 0.45 -8.89
C LEU A 352 7.76 -1.02 -8.59
N LEU A 353 8.76 -1.78 -8.14
CA LEU A 353 8.60 -3.19 -7.74
C LEU A 353 7.66 -3.33 -6.54
N GLU A 354 7.80 -2.48 -5.52
CA GLU A 354 6.88 -2.46 -4.38
C GLU A 354 5.45 -2.09 -4.81
N TYR A 355 5.31 -1.11 -5.70
CA TYR A 355 4.02 -0.73 -6.27
C TYR A 355 3.37 -1.90 -7.04
N MET A 356 4.12 -2.55 -7.93
CA MET A 356 3.68 -3.72 -8.68
C MET A 356 3.33 -4.88 -7.76
N HIS A 357 4.14 -5.14 -6.73
CA HIS A 357 3.86 -6.15 -5.72
C HIS A 357 2.53 -5.89 -5.02
N ASN A 358 2.29 -4.67 -4.56
CA ASN A 358 1.05 -4.29 -3.89
C ASN A 358 -0.17 -4.35 -4.83
N ARG A 359 0.01 -4.05 -6.12
CA ARG A 359 -1.05 -4.16 -7.14
C ARG A 359 -1.33 -5.59 -7.59
N MET A 360 -0.34 -6.48 -7.54
CA MET A 360 -0.50 -7.90 -7.84
C MET A 360 -1.17 -8.68 -6.69
N GLN A 361 -1.15 -8.14 -5.48
CA GLN A 361 -1.90 -8.72 -4.38
C GLN A 361 -3.40 -8.55 -4.64
N LEU A 362 -4.10 -9.68 -4.77
CA LEU A 362 -5.56 -9.72 -4.78
C LEU A 362 -6.07 -9.01 -3.53
N SER A 363 -7.06 -8.14 -3.68
CA SER A 363 -7.79 -7.55 -2.56
C SER A 363 -8.53 -8.63 -1.76
N ASP A 364 -8.89 -8.36 -0.51
CA ASP A 364 -9.53 -9.37 0.35
C ASP A 364 -10.85 -9.90 -0.21
N TRP A 365 -11.62 -9.06 -0.93
CA TRP A 365 -12.83 -9.49 -1.60
C TRP A 365 -12.53 -10.34 -2.84
N GLU A 366 -11.51 -10.00 -3.65
CA GLU A 366 -11.07 -10.81 -4.79
C GLU A 366 -10.52 -12.16 -4.33
N ARG A 367 -9.75 -12.19 -3.23
CA ARG A 367 -9.31 -13.43 -2.57
C ARG A 367 -10.52 -14.27 -2.19
N THR A 368 -11.56 -13.65 -1.64
CA THR A 368 -12.80 -14.35 -1.24
C THR A 368 -13.53 -14.93 -2.46
N ILE A 369 -13.64 -14.18 -3.56
CA ILE A 369 -14.25 -14.66 -4.80
C ILE A 369 -13.42 -15.77 -5.44
N MET A 370 -12.10 -15.61 -5.52
CA MET A 370 -11.21 -16.65 -6.04
C MET A 370 -11.30 -17.92 -5.21
N ARG A 371 -11.41 -17.82 -3.88
CA ARG A 371 -11.68 -18.98 -3.00
C ARG A 371 -13.03 -19.62 -3.32
N ALA A 372 -14.09 -18.83 -3.50
CA ALA A 372 -15.42 -19.36 -3.85
C ALA A 372 -15.43 -20.06 -5.22
N ILE A 373 -14.74 -19.52 -6.23
CA ILE A 373 -14.59 -20.14 -7.55
C ILE A 373 -13.80 -21.44 -7.43
N ASN A 374 -12.67 -21.44 -6.72
CA ASN A 374 -11.86 -22.63 -6.49
C ASN A 374 -12.66 -23.72 -5.75
N TYR A 375 -13.46 -23.33 -4.75
CA TYR A 375 -14.33 -24.25 -4.03
C TYR A 375 -15.41 -24.88 -4.95
N SER A 376 -16.00 -24.08 -5.84
CA SER A 376 -16.94 -24.58 -6.84
C SER A 376 -16.29 -25.59 -7.80
N ASN A 377 -15.09 -25.26 -8.29
CA ASN A 377 -14.32 -26.14 -9.18
C ASN A 377 -13.89 -27.45 -8.49
N ASP A 378 -13.43 -27.37 -7.25
CA ASP A 378 -13.09 -28.56 -6.45
C ASP A 378 -14.30 -29.47 -6.24
N ARG A 379 -15.48 -28.88 -5.98
CA ARG A 379 -16.73 -29.64 -5.80
C ARG A 379 -17.17 -30.31 -7.10
N HIS A 380 -17.05 -29.61 -8.24
CA HIS A 380 -17.34 -30.21 -9.55
C HIS A 380 -16.39 -31.37 -9.86
N ASN A 381 -15.09 -31.19 -9.60
CA ASN A 381 -14.08 -32.24 -9.73
C ASN A 381 -14.39 -33.44 -8.82
N GLU A 382 -14.77 -33.22 -7.55
CA GLU A 382 -15.14 -34.33 -6.66
C GLU A 382 -16.36 -35.10 -7.19
N GLN A 383 -17.39 -34.41 -7.68
CA GLN A 383 -18.57 -35.02 -8.27
C GLN A 383 -18.23 -35.85 -9.51
N GLU A 384 -17.38 -35.32 -10.40
CA GLU A 384 -16.94 -36.04 -11.60
C GLU A 384 -16.16 -37.31 -11.24
N GLN A 385 -15.26 -37.23 -10.26
CA GLN A 385 -14.47 -38.38 -9.83
C GLN A 385 -15.32 -39.41 -9.08
N ALA A 386 -16.34 -38.98 -8.33
CA ALA A 386 -17.32 -39.84 -7.70
C ALA A 386 -18.20 -40.57 -8.74
N ALA A 387 -18.66 -39.85 -9.78
CA ALA A 387 -19.42 -40.44 -10.88
C ALA A 387 -18.59 -41.51 -11.61
N LYS A 388 -17.31 -41.22 -11.92
CA LYS A 388 -16.37 -42.20 -12.50
C LYS A 388 -16.20 -43.42 -11.59
N LEU A 389 -16.09 -43.23 -10.28
CA LEU A 389 -15.97 -44.32 -9.32
C LEU A 389 -17.22 -45.22 -9.33
N ILE A 390 -18.42 -44.63 -9.32
CA ILE A 390 -19.70 -45.36 -9.38
C ILE A 390 -19.81 -46.14 -10.69
N GLN A 391 -19.45 -45.53 -11.83
CA GLN A 391 -19.48 -46.21 -13.13
C GLN A 391 -18.54 -47.41 -13.18
N ILE A 392 -17.31 -47.29 -12.65
CA ILE A 392 -16.35 -48.39 -12.57
C ILE A 392 -16.86 -49.49 -11.63
N ALA A 393 -17.43 -49.12 -10.47
CA ALA A 393 -17.99 -50.07 -9.52
C ALA A 393 -19.17 -50.87 -10.11
N TRP A 394 -20.05 -50.20 -10.86
CA TRP A 394 -21.15 -50.86 -11.55
C TRP A 394 -20.65 -51.81 -12.65
N ARG A 395 -19.69 -51.38 -13.48
CA ARG A 395 -19.07 -52.25 -14.49
C ARG A 395 -18.37 -53.46 -13.86
N TYR A 396 -17.73 -53.28 -12.71
CA TYR A 396 -17.15 -54.36 -11.92
C TYR A 396 -18.22 -55.36 -11.45
N SER A 397 -19.31 -54.89 -10.85
CA SER A 397 -20.43 -55.73 -10.40
C SER A 397 -21.03 -56.54 -11.56
N ARG A 398 -21.29 -55.88 -12.69
CA ARG A 398 -21.85 -56.52 -13.88
C ARG A 398 -20.90 -57.56 -14.48
N SER A 399 -19.60 -57.29 -14.50
CA SER A 399 -18.58 -58.25 -14.99
C SER A 399 -18.44 -59.45 -14.06
N ARG A 400 -18.64 -59.25 -12.75
CA ARG A 400 -18.67 -60.31 -11.74
C ARG A 400 -19.88 -61.22 -11.92
N GLU A 401 -21.07 -60.66 -12.18
CA GLU A 401 -22.29 -61.42 -12.49
C GLU A 401 -22.17 -62.22 -13.79
N ALA A 402 -21.45 -61.69 -14.78
CA ALA A 402 -21.20 -62.37 -16.06
C ALA A 402 -20.07 -63.42 -16.02
N GLU A 403 -19.48 -63.69 -14.84
CA GLU A 403 -18.39 -64.66 -14.62
C GLU A 403 -17.14 -64.49 -15.53
N GLN A 404 -16.89 -63.27 -16.03
CA GLN A 404 -15.73 -62.99 -16.88
C GLN A 404 -14.44 -62.79 -16.05
N GLU A 405 -13.77 -63.88 -15.65
CA GLU A 405 -12.58 -63.86 -14.77
C GLU A 405 -11.47 -62.89 -15.21
N GLY A 406 -11.24 -62.71 -16.51
CA GLY A 406 -10.20 -61.80 -17.04
C GLY A 406 -10.54 -60.31 -16.86
N ALA A 407 -11.81 -59.94 -17.00
CA ALA A 407 -12.27 -58.56 -16.88
C ALA A 407 -12.28 -58.08 -15.42
N ILE A 408 -12.53 -58.99 -14.47
CA ILE A 408 -12.61 -58.71 -13.02
C ILE A 408 -11.31 -58.08 -12.50
N ASN A 409 -10.14 -58.58 -12.92
CA ASN A 409 -8.84 -58.04 -12.48
C ASN A 409 -8.60 -56.60 -12.96
N HIS A 410 -8.96 -56.28 -14.21
CA HIS A 410 -8.80 -54.93 -14.76
C HIS A 410 -9.67 -53.91 -14.02
N TYR A 411 -10.95 -54.24 -13.80
CA TYR A 411 -11.87 -53.36 -13.09
C TYR A 411 -11.52 -53.22 -11.60
N THR A 412 -10.94 -54.25 -10.96
CA THR A 412 -10.48 -54.16 -9.57
C THR A 412 -9.34 -53.15 -9.42
N PHE A 413 -8.37 -53.17 -10.34
CA PHE A 413 -7.26 -52.21 -10.32
C PHE A 413 -7.75 -50.78 -10.64
N ALA A 414 -8.62 -50.63 -11.63
CA ALA A 414 -9.23 -49.34 -11.97
C ALA A 414 -10.03 -48.75 -10.79
N LEU A 415 -10.81 -49.59 -10.10
CA LEU A 415 -11.58 -49.19 -8.93
C LEU A 415 -10.67 -48.72 -7.79
N LEU A 416 -9.61 -49.47 -7.46
CA LEU A 416 -8.65 -49.08 -6.42
C LEU A 416 -7.91 -47.78 -6.75
N LYS A 417 -7.50 -47.60 -8.02
CA LYS A 417 -6.87 -46.37 -8.49
C LYS A 417 -7.82 -45.18 -8.35
N GLN A 418 -9.07 -45.33 -8.81
CA GLN A 418 -10.06 -44.27 -8.78
C GLN A 418 -10.47 -43.91 -7.35
N LEU A 419 -10.61 -44.91 -6.48
CA LEU A 419 -10.87 -44.72 -5.05
C LEU A 419 -9.75 -43.92 -4.37
N LYS A 420 -8.49 -44.18 -4.72
CA LYS A 420 -7.33 -43.43 -4.19
C LYS A 420 -7.34 -41.98 -4.65
N ILE A 421 -7.65 -41.71 -5.92
CA ILE A 421 -7.75 -40.34 -6.46
C ILE A 421 -8.88 -39.58 -5.77
N TRP A 422 -10.07 -40.17 -5.71
CA TRP A 422 -11.23 -39.54 -5.06
C TRP A 422 -10.97 -39.24 -3.58
N ARG A 423 -10.36 -40.18 -2.84
CA ARG A 423 -9.97 -39.94 -1.44
C ARG A 423 -8.97 -38.80 -1.29
N LYS A 424 -7.99 -38.68 -2.20
CA LYS A 424 -7.01 -37.59 -2.16
C LYS A 424 -7.72 -36.24 -2.33
N ILE A 425 -8.58 -36.12 -3.35
CA ILE A 425 -9.33 -34.89 -3.65
C ILE A 425 -10.23 -34.50 -2.47
N ARG A 426 -10.99 -35.47 -1.93
CA ARG A 426 -11.89 -35.22 -0.79
C ARG A 426 -11.13 -34.80 0.47
N LYS A 427 -9.98 -35.43 0.77
CA LYS A 427 -9.13 -35.06 1.91
C LYS A 427 -8.52 -33.67 1.75
N GLU A 428 -8.16 -33.30 0.52
CA GLU A 428 -7.64 -31.97 0.19
C GLU A 428 -8.71 -30.89 0.41
N ARG A 429 -9.95 -31.15 -0.05
CA ARG A 429 -11.11 -30.28 0.17
C ARG A 429 -11.37 -30.06 1.66
N GLN A 430 -11.42 -31.14 2.44
CA GLN A 430 -11.63 -31.06 3.89
C GLN A 430 -10.55 -30.25 4.61
N ARG A 431 -9.28 -30.38 4.19
CA ARG A 431 -8.20 -29.56 4.75
C ARG A 431 -8.42 -28.08 4.48
N ARG A 432 -8.90 -27.72 3.29
CA ARG A 432 -9.22 -26.33 2.94
C ARG A 432 -10.41 -25.80 3.75
N GLU A 433 -11.48 -26.57 3.88
CA GLU A 433 -12.65 -26.21 4.70
C GLU A 433 -12.28 -25.94 6.17
N ILE A 434 -11.37 -26.73 6.73
CA ILE A 434 -10.84 -26.54 8.09
C ILE A 434 -10.01 -25.25 8.18
N VAL A 435 -9.12 -25.00 7.22
CA VAL A 435 -8.27 -23.79 7.20
C VAL A 435 -9.10 -22.53 7.02
N ASP A 436 -10.15 -22.59 6.20
CA ASP A 436 -11.04 -21.46 5.94
C ASP A 436 -12.04 -21.21 7.10
N GLY A 437 -12.06 -22.05 8.14
CA GLY A 437 -12.98 -21.94 9.27
C GLY A 437 -14.46 -22.07 8.86
N THR A 438 -14.72 -22.56 7.65
CA THR A 438 -16.08 -22.78 7.11
C THR A 438 -16.61 -24.16 7.48
N ALA A 439 -15.72 -25.08 7.86
CA ALA A 439 -16.11 -26.33 8.48
C ALA A 439 -16.76 -26.05 9.83
N ARG A 440 -18.06 -26.36 9.97
CA ARG A 440 -18.68 -26.48 11.30
C ARG A 440 -17.91 -27.57 12.06
N ASP A 441 -17.36 -27.24 13.21
CA ASP A 441 -16.55 -28.16 14.04
C ASP A 441 -17.23 -29.52 14.28
N ASN A 442 -18.57 -29.56 14.29
CA ASN A 442 -19.35 -30.79 14.47
C ASN A 442 -19.40 -31.71 13.23
N GLU A 443 -19.28 -31.18 12.00
CA GLU A 443 -19.32 -32.00 10.77
C GLU A 443 -17.97 -32.68 10.48
N VAL A 444 -16.87 -32.13 11.01
CA VAL A 444 -15.51 -32.67 10.82
C VAL A 444 -15.30 -33.95 11.63
N TYR A 445 -15.86 -34.03 12.83
CA TYR A 445 -15.73 -35.20 13.70
C TYR A 445 -16.60 -36.39 13.23
N ASP A 446 -17.88 -36.15 12.92
CA ASP A 446 -18.80 -37.22 12.50
C ASP A 446 -18.40 -37.87 11.18
N LEU A 447 -17.88 -37.10 10.21
CA LEU A 447 -17.45 -37.67 8.93
C LEU A 447 -16.13 -38.45 9.05
N ARG A 448 -15.22 -38.06 9.95
CA ARG A 448 -13.95 -38.76 10.13
C ARG A 448 -14.20 -40.17 10.66
N GLN A 449 -15.13 -40.28 11.61
CA GLN A 449 -15.59 -41.56 12.14
C GLN A 449 -16.31 -42.39 11.07
N TYR A 450 -17.23 -41.81 10.30
CA TYR A 450 -17.94 -42.51 9.24
C TYR A 450 -17.04 -42.98 8.08
N ILE A 451 -16.04 -42.18 7.71
CA ILE A 451 -15.06 -42.55 6.67
C ILE A 451 -14.16 -43.68 7.19
N ASP A 452 -13.65 -43.61 8.41
CA ASP A 452 -12.78 -44.66 8.93
C ASP A 452 -13.52 -45.99 9.13
N GLU A 453 -14.79 -45.96 9.54
CA GLU A 453 -15.64 -47.15 9.65
C GLU A 453 -15.98 -47.75 8.27
N SER A 454 -16.54 -46.95 7.35
CA SER A 454 -16.92 -47.45 6.01
C SER A 454 -15.71 -47.90 5.17
N VAL A 455 -14.55 -47.28 5.36
CA VAL A 455 -13.31 -47.68 4.70
C VAL A 455 -12.75 -48.96 5.29
N ASN A 456 -12.81 -49.15 6.60
CA ASN A 456 -12.39 -50.41 7.21
C ASN A 456 -13.26 -51.58 6.74
N ASP A 457 -14.58 -51.42 6.69
CA ASP A 457 -15.47 -52.47 6.20
C ASP A 457 -15.22 -52.81 4.73
N MET A 458 -15.06 -51.80 3.88
CA MET A 458 -14.75 -52.00 2.47
C MET A 458 -13.37 -52.64 2.28
N ARG A 459 -12.37 -52.27 3.09
CA ARG A 459 -11.01 -52.81 3.02
C ARG A 459 -10.97 -54.25 3.50
N VAL A 460 -11.69 -54.59 4.58
CA VAL A 460 -11.85 -55.95 5.09
C VAL A 460 -12.55 -56.83 4.05
N SER A 461 -13.62 -56.34 3.44
CA SER A 461 -14.33 -57.03 2.34
C SER A 461 -13.41 -57.28 1.14
N LEU A 462 -12.64 -56.28 0.71
CA LEU A 462 -11.76 -56.37 -0.45
C LEU A 462 -10.54 -57.27 -0.18
N ILE A 463 -10.00 -57.25 1.03
CA ILE A 463 -8.95 -58.21 1.48
C ILE A 463 -9.51 -59.63 1.46
N LYS A 464 -10.76 -59.83 1.90
CA LYS A 464 -11.42 -61.15 1.88
C LYS A 464 -11.62 -61.65 0.45
N ASP A 465 -12.09 -60.80 -0.46
CA ASP A 465 -12.28 -61.14 -1.88
C ASP A 465 -10.94 -61.43 -2.57
N ILE A 466 -9.90 -60.63 -2.32
CA ILE A 466 -8.53 -60.90 -2.81
C ILE A 466 -8.01 -62.25 -2.27
N ALA A 467 -8.22 -62.54 -0.99
CA ALA A 467 -7.79 -63.80 -0.39
C ALA A 467 -8.53 -65.01 -0.99
N ILE A 468 -9.83 -64.88 -1.29
CA ILE A 468 -10.62 -65.90 -1.99
C ILE A 468 -10.09 -66.10 -3.40
N MET A 469 -9.83 -65.02 -4.13
CA MET A 469 -9.30 -65.07 -5.49
C MET A 469 -7.93 -65.75 -5.54
N PHE A 470 -7.01 -65.43 -4.61
CA PHE A 470 -5.72 -66.14 -4.50
C PHE A 470 -5.88 -67.62 -4.12
N ARG A 471 -6.86 -67.97 -3.28
CA ARG A 471 -7.16 -69.38 -2.96
C ARG A 471 -7.70 -70.13 -4.18
N GLN A 472 -8.60 -69.53 -4.96
CA GLN A 472 -9.12 -70.09 -6.20
C GLN A 472 -7.98 -70.28 -7.21
N GLN A 473 -7.14 -69.27 -7.41
CA GLN A 473 -5.99 -69.35 -8.32
C GLN A 473 -5.00 -70.46 -7.90
N ARG A 474 -4.76 -70.64 -6.58
CA ARG A 474 -3.97 -71.76 -6.06
C ARG A 474 -4.63 -73.12 -6.32
N ARG A 475 -5.96 -73.24 -6.17
CA ARG A 475 -6.71 -74.47 -6.49
C ARG A 475 -6.65 -74.79 -7.98
N SER A 476 -6.84 -73.81 -8.85
CA SER A 476 -6.74 -73.99 -10.31
C SER A 476 -5.33 -74.41 -10.73
N ARG A 477 -4.28 -73.83 -10.12
CA ARG A 477 -2.89 -74.28 -10.33
C ARG A 477 -2.65 -75.71 -9.85
N ARG A 478 -3.22 -76.11 -8.70
CA ARG A 478 -3.14 -77.50 -8.21
C ARG A 478 -3.88 -78.48 -9.11
N HIS A 479 -5.09 -78.14 -9.59
CA HIS A 479 -5.81 -78.97 -10.54
C HIS A 479 -5.09 -79.10 -11.88
N ARG A 480 -4.48 -78.03 -12.41
CA ARG A 480 -3.64 -78.10 -13.61
C ARG A 480 -2.40 -78.98 -13.39
N LYS A 481 -1.70 -78.86 -12.25
CA LYS A 481 -0.57 -79.74 -11.92
C LYS A 481 -1.01 -81.20 -11.76
N GLY A 482 -2.16 -81.47 -11.13
CA GLY A 482 -2.71 -82.83 -10.98
C GLY A 482 -3.15 -83.46 -12.31
N LYS A 483 -3.76 -82.68 -13.23
CA LYS A 483 -4.05 -83.15 -14.59
C LYS A 483 -2.79 -83.40 -15.41
N LYS A 484 -1.75 -82.56 -15.25
CA LYS A 484 -0.46 -82.77 -15.93
C LYS A 484 0.24 -84.03 -15.41
N MET A 485 0.22 -84.31 -14.10
CA MET A 485 0.75 -85.55 -13.54
C MET A 485 -0.05 -86.80 -13.95
N ARG A 486 -1.38 -86.73 -14.04
CA ARG A 486 -2.19 -87.85 -14.56
C ARG A 486 -2.01 -88.09 -16.05
N ALA A 487 -1.82 -87.04 -16.86
CA ALA A 487 -1.49 -87.19 -18.28
C ALA A 487 -0.07 -87.76 -18.48
N SER A 488 0.89 -87.38 -17.63
CA SER A 488 2.24 -87.97 -17.64
C SER A 488 2.29 -89.41 -17.13
N GLN A 489 1.31 -89.88 -16.34
CA GLN A 489 1.26 -91.26 -15.84
C GLN A 489 0.50 -92.22 -16.77
N VAL A 490 -0.32 -91.70 -17.70
CA VAL A 490 -1.02 -92.50 -18.72
C VAL A 490 -0.20 -92.64 -20.01
N HIS A 491 0.82 -91.80 -20.22
CA HIS A 491 1.75 -91.92 -21.36
C HIS A 491 3.11 -92.56 -21.06
N THR A 492 3.33 -93.11 -19.85
CA THR A 492 4.56 -93.87 -19.53
C THR A 492 4.37 -95.39 -19.54
N SER A 493 3.33 -95.90 -20.20
CA SER A 493 3.10 -97.34 -20.38
C SER A 493 2.87 -97.78 -21.83
N SER A 494 3.16 -96.90 -22.81
CA SER A 494 3.22 -97.28 -24.22
C SER A 494 4.11 -96.29 -24.97
N GLU A 495 5.41 -96.57 -25.02
CA GLU A 495 6.37 -96.20 -26.08
C GLU A 495 7.78 -96.34 -25.50
N SER A 496 8.16 -97.60 -25.30
CA SER A 496 9.53 -98.04 -25.45
C SER A 496 9.63 -98.64 -26.86
N GLU A 497 10.11 -97.89 -27.84
CA GLU A 497 10.86 -98.42 -28.99
C GLU A 497 11.23 -97.29 -29.98
N MET A 498 12.53 -97.23 -30.29
CA MET A 498 13.17 -96.55 -31.45
C MET A 498 13.12 -95.02 -31.44
N THR A 499 14.16 -94.23 -31.73
CA THR A 499 15.49 -94.35 -32.37
C THR A 499 16.16 -92.98 -32.09
N GLU A 500 17.42 -92.95 -31.64
CA GLU A 500 18.61 -92.50 -32.42
C GLU A 500 18.59 -91.07 -33.02
N GLU A 501 19.68 -90.35 -32.72
CA GLU A 501 20.26 -89.19 -33.44
C GLU A 501 19.42 -87.88 -33.42
N GLU A 502 19.94 -86.65 -33.30
CA GLU A 502 21.24 -86.07 -33.65
C GLU A 502 21.30 -84.63 -33.06
N ASN A 503 22.52 -84.12 -32.80
CA ASN A 503 22.98 -82.72 -32.91
C ASN A 503 22.00 -81.56 -32.53
N GLY A 504 22.30 -80.63 -31.62
CA GLY A 504 23.53 -79.87 -31.43
C GLY A 504 23.20 -78.37 -31.29
N ARG A 505 24.14 -77.59 -30.70
CA ARG A 505 24.20 -76.12 -30.50
C ARG A 505 23.37 -75.51 -29.36
N ASP A 506 24.01 -75.02 -28.28
CA ASP A 506 24.75 -73.73 -28.16
C ASP A 506 23.93 -72.56 -28.71
N THR A 507 23.51 -71.57 -27.92
CA THR A 507 24.33 -70.49 -27.30
C THR A 507 23.42 -69.78 -26.26
N ARG A 508 23.78 -69.52 -24.97
CA ARG A 508 24.57 -68.37 -24.43
C ARG A 508 24.43 -67.10 -25.30
N ASP A 509 24.17 -65.87 -24.89
CA ASP A 509 24.17 -65.06 -23.69
C ASP A 509 23.06 -63.99 -23.94
N GLU A 510 22.50 -63.25 -22.98
CA GLU A 510 23.07 -61.95 -22.58
C GLU A 510 22.23 -61.30 -21.47
N PRO A 511 22.81 -60.29 -20.78
CA PRO A 511 22.40 -59.86 -19.46
C PRO A 511 21.77 -58.45 -19.39
N LEU A 512 21.20 -58.17 -18.22
CA LEU A 512 21.15 -56.89 -17.49
C LEU A 512 21.47 -55.60 -18.28
N GLY A 513 20.42 -54.87 -18.65
CA GLY A 513 20.47 -53.42 -18.91
C GLY A 513 20.06 -52.62 -17.66
N LYS A 514 21.01 -51.83 -17.15
CA LYS A 514 20.91 -50.88 -16.04
C LYS A 514 20.85 -49.46 -16.62
N LYS A 515 20.29 -48.51 -15.84
CA LYS A 515 20.35 -47.04 -15.97
C LYS A 515 19.39 -46.42 -17.02
N GLU A 516 18.88 -45.21 -16.86
CA GLU A 516 19.50 -44.01 -16.28
C GLU A 516 18.45 -42.97 -15.85
N ASN A 517 18.90 -42.00 -15.04
CA ASN A 517 18.16 -40.84 -14.58
C ASN A 517 18.03 -39.79 -15.70
N GLU A 518 16.92 -39.06 -15.69
CA GLU A 518 16.87 -37.60 -15.85
C GLU A 518 15.77 -37.05 -14.93
#